data_AF-A0A8K0I7H3-F1
#
_entry.id   AF-A0A8K0I7H3-F1
#
_cell.length_a   1.000
_cell.length_b   1.000
_cell.length_c   1.000
_cell.angle_alpha   90.00
_cell.angle_beta   90.00
_cell.angle_gamma   90.00
#
_symmetry.space_group_name_H-M   'P 1'
#
loop_
_entity.id
_entity.type
_entity.pdbx_description
1 polymer ?
#
loop_
_entity_poly.entity_id
_entity_poly.type
_entity_poly.pdbx_seq_one_letter_code
_entity_poly.pdbx_strand_id
1 'polypeptide(L)'
;MAPEIARKAAVVAANGKRSAAAVSRRAYVTFLAGDGDYWKGVVGLAKGLRKVKSAYPLVVAVLPDVPEDHRRILRSQGCLVREIEPVYPPENQTQFAMAYYVINYSKLRIWEFVEYKKVIYLDADIQDFLNMFFRDVYMPIPGVYNLVLAMLWRHPENVELDEVKVVHYCAAGSKPWRYTGKEANMDREDIKTLVKKWHRKFHLPPEVCASQSSFEIC
;
A
#
# COMPACT_ATOMS: atom_id res chain seq x y z
N MET A 1 -35.18 7.43 54.75
CA MET A 1 -35.52 6.93 53.40
C MET A 1 -35.47 8.11 52.43
N ALA A 2 -34.60 8.01 51.42
CA ALA A 2 -34.39 8.85 50.22
C ALA A 2 -34.14 10.39 50.36
N PRO A 3 -32.87 10.82 50.23
CA PRO A 3 -32.57 11.90 49.28
C PRO A 3 -31.32 11.69 48.40
N GLU A 4 -30.57 10.60 48.55
CA GLU A 4 -29.27 10.44 47.88
C GLU A 4 -29.35 10.01 46.40
N ILE A 5 -30.50 9.47 45.98
CA ILE A 5 -30.71 8.95 44.62
C ILE A 5 -30.91 10.10 43.61
N ALA A 6 -31.52 11.20 44.02
CA ALA A 6 -31.81 12.34 43.13
C ALA A 6 -30.54 13.10 42.70
N ARG A 7 -29.50 13.15 43.57
CA ARG A 7 -28.26 13.86 43.27
C ARG A 7 -27.37 13.11 42.27
N LYS A 8 -27.42 11.78 42.26
CA LYS A 8 -26.73 10.95 41.24
C LYS A 8 -27.36 11.09 39.85
N ALA A 9 -28.67 11.26 39.76
CA ALA A 9 -29.36 11.46 38.47
C ALA A 9 -28.97 12.79 37.78
N ALA A 10 -28.76 13.86 38.56
CA ALA A 10 -28.39 15.17 38.03
C ALA A 10 -26.94 15.23 37.47
N VAL A 11 -26.00 14.48 38.06
CA VAL A 11 -24.60 14.42 37.58
C VAL A 11 -24.48 13.62 36.29
N VAL A 12 -25.34 12.60 36.09
CA VAL A 12 -25.37 11.81 34.85
C VAL A 12 -25.97 12.62 33.69
N ALA A 13 -26.93 13.51 33.95
CA ALA A 13 -27.55 14.36 32.93
C ALA A 13 -26.62 15.46 32.38
N ALA A 14 -25.62 15.92 33.15
CA ALA A 14 -24.71 16.99 32.74
C ALA A 14 -23.57 16.55 31.80
N ASN A 15 -23.36 15.25 31.58
CA ASN A 15 -22.36 14.73 30.62
C ASN A 15 -22.93 14.43 29.22
N GLY A 16 -24.19 14.79 28.97
CA GLY A 16 -24.82 14.66 27.66
C GLY A 16 -24.42 15.78 26.70
N LYS A 17 -23.42 15.48 25.85
CA LYS A 17 -23.07 16.07 24.52
C LYS A 17 -21.60 16.46 24.41
N ARG A 18 -20.70 15.50 24.56
CA ARG A 18 -19.55 15.49 23.63
C ARG A 18 -20.09 15.01 22.29
N SER A 19 -20.18 15.93 21.33
CA SER A 19 -20.34 15.58 19.93
C SER A 19 -19.36 14.45 19.62
N ALA A 20 -19.86 13.24 19.37
CA ALA A 20 -19.07 12.21 18.71
C ALA A 20 -18.63 12.86 17.40
N ALA A 21 -17.37 13.26 17.31
CA ALA A 21 -16.80 13.83 16.10
C ALA A 21 -17.21 12.90 14.97
N ALA A 22 -17.92 13.43 13.96
CA ALA A 22 -18.41 12.65 12.85
C ALA A 22 -17.23 11.83 12.32
N VAL A 23 -17.31 10.50 12.47
CA VAL A 23 -16.24 9.59 12.07
C VAL A 23 -15.99 9.88 10.59
N SER A 24 -14.79 10.36 10.27
CA SER A 24 -14.41 10.61 8.89
C SER A 24 -14.68 9.33 8.11
N ARG A 25 -15.47 9.40 7.03
CA ARG A 25 -15.71 8.24 6.15
C ARG A 25 -14.46 7.81 5.37
N ARG A 26 -13.29 8.37 5.70
CA ARG A 26 -11.98 8.08 5.09
C ARG A 26 -10.91 8.01 6.18
N ALA A 27 -9.99 7.06 6.09
CA ALA A 27 -8.91 6.91 7.05
C ALA A 27 -7.62 6.40 6.39
N TYR A 28 -6.49 6.75 6.98
CA TYR A 28 -5.27 5.98 6.81
C TYR A 28 -5.30 4.80 7.78
N VAL A 29 -4.84 3.64 7.33
CA VAL A 29 -4.79 2.44 8.16
C VAL A 29 -3.37 1.87 8.12
N THR A 30 -2.85 1.48 9.28
CA THR A 30 -1.62 0.68 9.39
C THR A 30 -1.90 -0.53 10.28
N PHE A 31 -1.06 -1.55 10.20
CA PHE A 31 -1.16 -2.77 10.99
C PHE A 31 0.05 -2.92 11.93
N LEU A 32 -0.18 -3.50 13.10
CA LEU A 32 0.86 -3.80 14.09
C LEU A 32 0.58 -5.14 14.78
N ALA A 33 1.62 -5.96 14.93
CA ALA A 33 1.59 -7.25 15.61
C ALA A 33 2.86 -7.41 16.45
N GLY A 34 2.76 -8.22 17.50
CA GLY A 34 3.87 -8.56 18.39
C GLY A 34 4.30 -7.46 19.36
N ASP A 35 5.34 -7.79 20.14
CA ASP A 35 5.94 -6.96 21.20
C ASP A 35 7.25 -6.28 20.76
N GLY A 36 7.61 -6.40 19.49
CA GLY A 36 8.77 -5.76 18.89
C GLY A 36 8.62 -4.24 18.77
N ASP A 37 9.55 -3.60 18.06
CA ASP A 37 9.69 -2.15 18.06
C ASP A 37 9.02 -1.41 16.88
N TYR A 38 8.23 -2.13 16.07
CA TYR A 38 7.47 -1.56 14.94
C TYR A 38 6.47 -0.47 15.36
N TRP A 39 6.08 -0.40 16.62
CA TRP A 39 5.27 0.71 17.14
C TRP A 39 5.97 2.07 16.96
N LYS A 40 7.31 2.11 16.95
CA LYS A 40 8.09 3.33 16.66
C LYS A 40 7.84 3.84 15.24
N GLY A 41 7.70 2.93 14.27
CA GLY A 41 7.35 3.25 12.89
C GLY A 41 5.96 3.90 12.80
N VAL A 42 4.97 3.32 13.49
CA VAL A 42 3.62 3.90 13.59
C VAL A 42 3.65 5.31 14.23
N VAL A 43 4.49 5.52 15.26
CA VAL A 43 4.69 6.87 15.84
C VAL A 43 5.28 7.84 14.81
N GLY A 44 6.25 7.40 14.00
CA GLY A 44 6.80 8.18 12.89
C GLY A 44 5.74 8.57 11.87
N LEU A 45 4.93 7.60 11.44
CA LEU A 45 3.81 7.81 10.51
C LEU A 45 2.78 8.80 11.07
N ALA A 46 2.37 8.63 12.33
CA ALA A 46 1.43 9.54 13.00
C ALA A 46 1.97 10.98 13.05
N LYS A 47 3.26 11.16 13.37
CA LYS A 47 3.92 12.48 13.36
C LYS A 47 3.99 13.05 11.95
N GLY A 48 4.30 12.24 10.95
CA GLY A 48 4.32 12.62 9.53
C GLY A 48 2.96 13.17 9.08
N LEU A 49 1.90 12.39 9.28
CA LEU A 49 0.51 12.78 8.97
C LEU A 49 0.08 14.06 9.69
N ARG A 50 0.51 14.26 10.94
CA ARG A 50 0.24 15.48 11.70
C ARG A 50 0.98 16.69 11.15
N LYS A 51 2.27 16.55 10.83
CA LYS A 51 3.10 17.62 10.25
C LYS A 51 2.48 18.16 8.96
N VAL A 52 1.88 17.28 8.17
CA VAL A 52 1.25 17.62 6.90
C VAL A 52 -0.20 18.07 7.01
N LYS A 53 -0.71 18.20 8.25
CA LYS A 53 -2.10 18.56 8.56
C LYS A 53 -3.10 17.66 7.85
N SER A 54 -2.87 16.34 7.89
CA SER A 54 -3.78 15.35 7.32
C SER A 54 -5.22 15.60 7.78
N ALA A 55 -6.15 15.63 6.84
CA ALA A 55 -7.59 15.74 7.13
C ALA A 55 -8.19 14.42 7.66
N TYR A 56 -7.46 13.31 7.55
CA TYR A 56 -7.94 11.97 7.87
C TYR A 56 -7.19 11.36 9.06
N PRO A 57 -7.89 10.60 9.93
CA PRO A 57 -7.28 9.93 11.06
C PRO A 57 -6.38 8.77 10.62
N LEU A 58 -5.48 8.36 11.51
CA LEU A 58 -4.71 7.12 11.40
C LEU A 58 -5.34 6.06 12.31
N VAL A 59 -5.86 5.00 11.72
CA VAL A 59 -6.33 3.80 12.42
C VAL A 59 -5.19 2.78 12.46
N VAL A 60 -4.94 2.21 13.63
CA VAL A 60 -3.94 1.15 13.80
C VAL A 60 -4.67 -0.13 14.14
N ALA A 61 -4.70 -1.05 13.18
CA ALA A 61 -5.17 -2.41 13.38
C ALA A 61 -4.12 -3.17 14.20
N VAL A 62 -4.45 -3.60 15.43
CA VAL A 62 -3.53 -4.32 16.31
C VAL A 62 -3.98 -5.75 16.54
N LEU A 63 -3.04 -6.69 16.57
CA LEU A 63 -3.31 -8.03 17.09
C LEU A 63 -3.32 -8.04 18.64
N PRO A 64 -3.95 -9.05 19.27
CA PRO A 64 -4.01 -9.17 20.74
C PRO A 64 -2.63 -9.21 21.42
N ASP A 65 -1.61 -9.69 20.71
CA ASP A 65 -0.23 -9.82 21.19
C ASP A 65 0.53 -8.48 21.32
N VAL A 66 -0.01 -7.37 20.79
CA VAL A 66 0.59 -6.04 20.96
C VAL A 66 0.42 -5.56 22.41
N PRO A 67 1.52 -5.28 23.14
CA PRO A 67 1.45 -4.84 24.54
C PRO A 67 0.63 -3.57 24.75
N GLU A 68 -0.09 -3.49 25.87
CA GLU A 68 -0.94 -2.34 26.20
C GLU A 68 -0.15 -1.03 26.35
N ASP A 69 1.13 -1.09 26.77
CA ASP A 69 1.99 0.09 26.82
C ASP A 69 2.26 0.66 25.42
N HIS A 70 2.47 -0.20 24.40
CA HIS A 70 2.59 0.23 23.01
C HIS A 70 1.27 0.88 22.54
N ARG A 71 0.13 0.22 22.80
CA ARG A 71 -1.20 0.75 22.44
C ARG A 71 -1.46 2.11 23.09
N ARG A 72 -1.07 2.30 24.35
CA ARG A 72 -1.19 3.58 25.08
C ARG A 72 -0.35 4.67 24.42
N ILE A 73 0.88 4.36 24.00
CA ILE A 73 1.72 5.30 23.25
C ILE A 73 1.06 5.68 21.92
N LEU A 74 0.50 4.72 21.18
CA LEU A 74 -0.19 5.01 19.91
C LEU A 74 -1.41 5.91 20.12
N ARG A 75 -2.23 5.64 21.14
CA ARG A 75 -3.38 6.51 21.49
C ARG A 75 -2.92 7.91 21.88
N SER A 76 -1.78 8.06 22.58
CA SER A 76 -1.22 9.37 22.92
C SER A 76 -0.69 10.14 21.70
N GLN A 77 -0.36 9.45 20.61
CA GLN A 77 -0.06 10.07 19.31
C GLN A 77 -1.31 10.49 18.52
N GLY A 78 -2.52 10.23 19.03
CA GLY A 78 -3.78 10.51 18.36
C GLY A 78 -4.22 9.40 17.39
N CYS A 79 -3.59 8.22 17.44
CA CYS A 79 -4.02 7.09 16.63
C CYS A 79 -5.31 6.46 17.18
N LEU A 80 -6.19 6.02 16.28
CA LEU A 80 -7.34 5.20 16.61
C LEU A 80 -6.90 3.73 16.64
N VAL A 81 -6.67 3.18 17.83
CA VAL A 81 -6.24 1.77 17.97
C VAL A 81 -7.47 0.87 17.93
N ARG A 82 -7.51 -0.04 16.95
CA ARG A 82 -8.57 -1.04 16.75
C ARG A 82 -7.96 -2.44 16.84
N GLU A 83 -8.36 -3.20 17.85
CA GLU A 83 -7.98 -4.61 17.92
C GLU A 83 -8.71 -5.42 16.83
N ILE A 84 -8.01 -6.38 16.23
CA ILE A 84 -8.54 -7.30 15.23
C ILE A 84 -8.15 -8.73 15.58
N GLU A 85 -8.97 -9.68 15.18
CA GLU A 85 -8.69 -11.10 15.39
C GLU A 85 -7.67 -11.63 14.37
N PRO A 86 -6.66 -12.41 14.79
CA PRO A 86 -5.73 -13.04 13.88
C PRO A 86 -6.43 -13.94 12.86
N VAL A 87 -5.90 -13.99 11.64
CA VAL A 87 -6.37 -14.92 10.59
C VAL A 87 -5.40 -16.10 10.53
N TYR A 88 -5.85 -17.25 11.00
CA TYR A 88 -5.10 -18.50 10.91
C TYR A 88 -5.43 -19.22 9.60
N PRO A 89 -4.42 -19.72 8.86
CA PRO A 89 -4.68 -20.59 7.72
C PRO A 89 -5.37 -21.88 8.18
N PRO A 90 -6.22 -22.50 7.34
CA PRO A 90 -6.84 -23.79 7.66
C PRO A 90 -5.77 -24.85 7.97
N GLU A 91 -6.08 -25.75 8.90
CA GLU A 91 -5.23 -26.92 9.17
C GLU A 91 -5.23 -27.83 7.93
N ASN A 92 -4.18 -27.81 7.11
CA ASN A 92 -4.00 -28.80 6.04
C ASN A 92 -2.51 -29.11 5.77
N GLN A 93 -2.22 -30.42 5.86
CA GLN A 93 -1.07 -31.30 5.55
C GLN A 93 0.38 -30.79 5.35
N THR A 94 0.66 -29.50 5.22
CA THR A 94 2.02 -28.98 5.16
C THR A 94 2.37 -28.30 6.48
N GLN A 95 3.31 -28.91 7.20
CA GLN A 95 3.92 -28.49 8.48
C GLN A 95 4.62 -27.11 8.45
N PHE A 96 4.37 -26.30 7.41
CA PHE A 96 5.07 -25.05 7.10
C PHE A 96 4.18 -23.81 7.20
N ALA A 97 3.06 -23.87 7.94
CA ALA A 97 2.30 -22.68 8.33
C ALA A 97 3.11 -21.84 9.34
N MET A 98 4.17 -21.21 8.85
CA MET A 98 5.05 -20.32 9.60
C MET A 98 4.21 -19.17 10.19
N ALA A 99 4.50 -18.78 11.42
CA ALA A 99 3.84 -17.65 12.12
C ALA A 99 3.76 -16.36 11.27
N TYR A 100 4.69 -16.19 10.33
CA TYR A 100 4.69 -15.16 9.29
C TYR A 100 3.38 -15.05 8.49
N TYR A 101 2.75 -16.17 8.13
CA TYR A 101 1.51 -16.14 7.35
C TYR A 101 0.32 -15.61 8.16
N VAL A 102 0.29 -15.85 9.47
CA VAL A 102 -0.75 -15.29 10.36
C VAL A 102 -0.70 -13.77 10.35
N ILE A 103 0.50 -13.19 10.43
CA ILE A 103 0.71 -11.74 10.38
C ILE A 103 0.21 -11.17 9.03
N ASN A 104 0.58 -11.81 7.92
CA ASN A 104 0.19 -11.36 6.58
C ASN A 104 -1.32 -11.46 6.32
N TYR A 105 -1.93 -12.61 6.63
CA TYR A 105 -3.37 -12.79 6.42
C TYR A 105 -4.20 -11.93 7.37
N SER A 106 -3.69 -11.64 8.58
CA SER A 106 -4.39 -10.74 9.51
C SER A 106 -4.51 -9.31 8.97
N LYS A 107 -3.62 -8.86 8.08
CA LYS A 107 -3.78 -7.58 7.36
C LYS A 107 -5.10 -7.53 6.56
N LEU A 108 -5.64 -8.68 6.13
CA LEU A 108 -6.91 -8.73 5.40
C LEU A 108 -8.11 -8.31 6.25
N ARG A 109 -8.02 -8.35 7.58
CA ARG A 109 -9.08 -7.85 8.48
C ARG A 109 -9.37 -6.37 8.29
N ILE A 110 -8.47 -5.61 7.67
CA ILE A 110 -8.67 -4.20 7.35
C ILE A 110 -9.86 -4.02 6.37
N TRP A 111 -10.20 -5.02 5.56
CA TRP A 111 -11.40 -5.00 4.71
C TRP A 111 -12.71 -5.00 5.51
N GLU A 112 -12.69 -5.41 6.78
CA GLU A 112 -13.87 -5.40 7.67
C GLU A 112 -14.12 -4.00 8.28
N PHE A 113 -13.30 -3.01 7.95
CA PHE A 113 -13.46 -1.64 8.44
C PHE A 113 -14.52 -0.89 7.62
N VAL A 114 -15.71 -1.49 7.54
CA VAL A 114 -16.84 -1.11 6.68
C VAL A 114 -17.48 0.22 7.10
N GLU A 115 -17.11 0.77 8.27
CA GLU A 115 -17.49 2.13 8.66
C GLU A 115 -16.81 3.21 7.79
N TYR A 116 -15.72 2.88 7.10
CA TYR A 116 -15.02 3.78 6.18
C TYR A 116 -15.44 3.51 4.73
N LYS A 117 -15.76 4.58 4.00
CA LYS A 117 -16.01 4.55 2.55
C LYS A 117 -14.73 4.33 1.75
N LYS A 118 -13.56 4.73 2.28
CA LYS A 118 -12.25 4.54 1.65
C LYS A 118 -11.16 4.48 2.71
N VAL A 119 -10.28 3.49 2.60
CA VAL A 119 -9.07 3.37 3.42
C VAL A 119 -7.84 3.41 2.52
N ILE A 120 -6.76 4.02 3.01
CA ILE A 120 -5.42 3.92 2.41
C ILE A 120 -4.56 3.18 3.41
N TYR A 121 -4.12 1.97 3.05
CA TYR A 121 -3.19 1.21 3.85
C TYR A 121 -1.76 1.72 3.67
N LEU A 122 -1.06 1.94 4.77
CA LEU A 122 0.35 2.31 4.83
C LEU A 122 1.03 1.36 5.82
N ASP A 123 2.10 0.68 5.42
CA ASP A 123 2.89 -0.10 6.39
C ASP A 123 3.58 0.83 7.39
N ALA A 124 3.79 0.32 8.62
CA ALA A 124 4.35 1.08 9.73
C ALA A 124 5.79 1.55 9.49
N ASP A 125 6.53 0.88 8.59
CA ASP A 125 7.90 1.17 8.20
C ASP A 125 8.02 2.03 6.93
N ILE A 126 6.90 2.56 6.42
CA ILE A 126 6.92 3.53 5.31
C ILE A 126 7.19 4.93 5.86
N GLN A 127 8.23 5.59 5.32
CA GLN A 127 8.48 7.00 5.55
C GLN A 127 8.51 7.76 4.22
N ASP A 128 7.43 8.50 3.94
CA ASP A 128 7.25 9.22 2.67
C ASP A 128 8.01 10.56 2.64
N PHE A 129 9.34 10.50 2.80
CA PHE A 129 10.19 11.69 2.80
C PHE A 129 10.16 12.44 1.47
N LEU A 130 10.06 11.73 0.35
CA LEU A 130 10.12 12.33 -0.98
C LEU A 130 8.87 13.15 -1.28
N ASN A 131 7.66 12.63 -1.03
CA ASN A 131 6.45 13.42 -1.26
C ASN A 131 6.28 14.52 -0.19
N MET A 132 6.86 14.35 1.00
CA MET A 132 6.89 15.41 2.01
C MET A 132 7.83 16.56 1.64
N PHE A 133 9.03 16.26 1.14
CA PHE A 133 10.03 17.28 0.79
C PHE A 133 9.67 17.99 -0.51
N PHE A 134 9.21 17.24 -1.51
CA PHE A 134 8.85 17.81 -2.81
C PHE A 134 7.37 18.18 -2.91
N ARG A 135 6.56 18.14 -1.86
CA ARG A 135 5.10 18.40 -1.92
C ARG A 135 4.68 19.55 -2.84
N ASP A 136 5.36 20.68 -2.73
CA ASP A 136 5.02 21.93 -3.42
C ASP A 136 5.84 22.14 -4.71
N VAL A 137 6.75 21.21 -5.03
CA VAL A 137 7.66 21.24 -6.19
C VAL A 137 7.51 19.98 -7.07
N TYR A 138 6.80 18.97 -6.55
CA TYR A 138 6.60 17.67 -7.17
C TYR A 138 5.61 17.84 -8.30
N MET A 139 6.16 17.98 -9.50
CA MET A 139 5.41 17.82 -10.73
C MET A 139 5.57 16.36 -11.16
N PRO A 140 4.52 15.52 -11.04
CA PRO A 140 4.61 14.16 -11.51
C PRO A 140 4.92 14.19 -13.00
N ILE A 141 6.03 13.56 -13.38
CA ILE A 141 6.38 13.40 -14.79
C ILE A 141 5.27 12.55 -15.42
N PRO A 142 4.55 13.06 -16.44
CA PRO A 142 3.49 12.29 -17.08
C PRO A 142 3.99 10.92 -17.54
N GLY A 143 3.15 9.89 -17.42
CA GLY A 143 3.53 8.50 -17.74
C GLY A 143 4.10 8.33 -19.15
N VAL A 144 3.74 9.21 -20.10
CA VAL A 144 4.31 9.23 -21.45
C VAL A 144 5.82 9.49 -21.49
N TYR A 145 6.38 10.17 -20.50
CA TYR A 145 7.83 10.44 -20.39
C TYR A 145 8.57 9.41 -19.51
N ASN A 146 7.87 8.43 -18.94
CA ASN A 146 8.47 7.32 -18.22
C ASN A 146 7.47 6.15 -18.16
N LEU A 147 7.15 5.55 -19.31
CA LEU A 147 6.17 4.48 -19.36
C LEU A 147 6.76 3.22 -18.72
N VAL A 148 6.34 2.94 -17.50
CA VAL A 148 6.56 1.65 -16.84
C VAL A 148 5.68 0.61 -17.53
N LEU A 149 6.28 -0.41 -18.17
CA LEU A 149 5.54 -1.37 -19.01
C LEU A 149 4.35 -2.02 -18.31
N ALA A 150 4.41 -2.22 -16.99
CA ALA A 150 3.32 -2.81 -16.22
C ALA A 150 1.99 -2.04 -16.35
N MET A 151 2.04 -0.75 -16.69
CA MET A 151 0.85 0.06 -16.95
C MET A 151 0.02 -0.48 -18.12
N LEU A 152 0.65 -1.11 -19.12
CA LEU A 152 -0.03 -1.67 -20.30
C LEU A 152 -1.06 -2.75 -19.95
N TRP A 153 -0.85 -3.51 -18.86
CA TRP A 153 -1.77 -4.59 -18.46
C TRP A 153 -2.42 -4.37 -17.09
N ARG A 154 -1.89 -3.47 -16.25
CA ARG A 154 -2.52 -3.10 -14.98
C ARG A 154 -3.57 -2.00 -15.13
N HIS A 155 -3.32 -1.05 -16.03
CA HIS A 155 -4.13 0.15 -16.24
C HIS A 155 -4.12 0.57 -17.73
N PRO A 156 -4.51 -0.31 -18.67
CA PRO A 156 -4.47 -0.03 -20.11
C PRO A 156 -5.27 1.23 -20.50
N GLU A 157 -6.34 1.54 -19.77
CA GLU A 157 -7.18 2.73 -19.96
C GLU A 157 -6.43 4.06 -19.75
N ASN A 158 -5.27 4.02 -19.10
CA ASN A 158 -4.45 5.20 -18.79
C ASN A 158 -3.21 5.30 -19.70
N VAL A 159 -3.11 4.50 -20.76
CA VAL A 159 -1.96 4.48 -21.66
C VAL A 159 -2.38 4.70 -23.11
N GLU A 160 -2.04 5.87 -23.65
CA GLU A 160 -2.07 6.11 -25.09
C GLU A 160 -0.68 5.87 -25.67
N LEU A 161 -0.49 4.69 -26.28
CA LEU A 161 0.84 4.20 -26.68
C LEU A 161 1.54 5.11 -27.70
N ASP A 162 0.79 5.78 -28.57
CA ASP A 162 1.33 6.67 -29.61
C ASP A 162 1.87 7.99 -29.04
N GLU A 163 1.42 8.40 -27.86
CA GLU A 163 1.91 9.59 -27.17
C GLU A 163 3.18 9.34 -26.35
N VAL A 164 3.55 8.08 -26.12
CA VAL A 164 4.70 7.68 -25.29
C VAL A 164 6.02 8.12 -25.93
N LYS A 165 6.82 8.86 -25.16
CA LYS A 165 8.13 9.37 -25.55
C LYS A 165 9.29 8.53 -24.99
N VAL A 166 9.13 7.98 -23.79
CA VAL A 166 10.16 7.15 -23.13
C VAL A 166 9.53 5.90 -22.55
N VAL A 167 10.12 4.75 -22.86
CA VAL A 167 9.69 3.43 -22.37
C VAL A 167 10.71 2.90 -21.37
N HIS A 168 10.23 2.51 -20.20
CA HIS A 168 11.02 1.85 -19.18
C HIS A 168 10.74 0.35 -19.17
N TYR A 169 11.66 -0.42 -19.79
CA TYR A 169 11.62 -1.89 -19.84
C TYR A 169 12.00 -2.51 -18.49
N CYS A 170 11.16 -2.38 -17.46
CA CYS A 170 11.45 -2.84 -16.09
C CYS A 170 10.89 -4.23 -15.76
N ALA A 171 9.97 -4.76 -16.56
CA ALA A 171 9.36 -6.07 -16.33
C ALA A 171 10.32 -7.22 -16.69
N ALA A 172 10.20 -8.36 -15.99
CA ALA A 172 10.95 -9.56 -16.35
C ALA A 172 10.68 -9.96 -17.81
N GLY A 173 11.72 -10.33 -18.55
CA GLY A 173 11.64 -10.64 -19.99
C GLY A 173 11.52 -9.43 -20.93
N SER A 174 11.24 -8.23 -20.41
CA SER A 174 10.95 -7.06 -21.27
C SER A 174 12.18 -6.39 -21.88
N LYS A 175 13.40 -6.73 -21.44
CA LYS A 175 14.63 -6.10 -21.94
C LYS A 175 14.79 -6.42 -23.44
N PRO A 176 14.79 -5.43 -24.37
CA PRO A 176 14.76 -5.70 -25.80
C PRO A 176 15.90 -6.60 -26.30
N TRP A 177 17.11 -6.46 -25.76
CA TRP A 177 18.27 -7.29 -26.12
C TRP A 177 18.25 -8.73 -25.55
N ARG A 178 17.27 -9.06 -24.70
CA ARG A 178 17.04 -10.41 -24.16
C ARG A 178 15.59 -10.85 -24.32
N TYR A 179 14.83 -10.16 -25.17
CA TYR A 179 13.40 -10.39 -25.29
C TYR A 179 13.15 -11.73 -26.00
N THR A 180 12.45 -12.64 -25.33
CA THR A 180 12.11 -13.97 -25.89
C THR A 180 10.63 -14.10 -26.19
N GLY A 181 9.79 -13.20 -25.67
CA GLY A 181 8.33 -13.30 -25.74
C GLY A 181 7.71 -14.37 -24.82
N LYS A 182 8.49 -15.11 -24.04
CA LYS A 182 8.02 -16.25 -23.24
C LYS A 182 7.59 -15.88 -21.82
N GLU A 183 8.13 -14.80 -21.27
CA GLU A 183 7.80 -14.35 -19.91
C GLU A 183 6.39 -13.76 -19.84
N ALA A 184 5.84 -13.68 -18.62
CA ALA A 184 4.47 -13.24 -18.41
C ALA A 184 4.19 -11.86 -19.03
N ASN A 185 3.12 -11.78 -19.83
CA ASN A 185 2.67 -10.60 -20.58
C ASN A 185 3.57 -10.18 -21.74
N MET A 186 4.67 -10.89 -22.03
CA MET A 186 5.55 -10.53 -23.14
C MET A 186 4.96 -10.92 -24.50
N ASP A 187 3.93 -11.75 -24.53
CA ASP A 187 3.20 -12.16 -25.73
C ASP A 187 2.28 -11.06 -26.30
N ARG A 188 2.11 -9.93 -25.60
CA ARG A 188 1.24 -8.83 -26.02
C ARG A 188 1.78 -8.05 -27.22
N GLU A 189 0.86 -7.61 -28.07
CA GLU A 189 1.17 -6.88 -29.31
C GLU A 189 1.77 -5.49 -29.07
N ASP A 190 1.32 -4.79 -28.02
CA ASP A 190 1.89 -3.49 -27.64
C ASP A 190 3.37 -3.61 -27.23
N ILE A 191 3.73 -4.62 -26.43
CA ILE A 191 5.11 -4.89 -26.03
C ILE A 191 5.96 -5.31 -27.23
N LYS A 192 5.48 -6.24 -28.06
CA LYS A 192 6.18 -6.64 -29.30
C LYS A 192 6.45 -5.44 -30.19
N THR A 193 5.50 -4.54 -30.32
CA THR A 193 5.64 -3.30 -31.10
C THR A 193 6.75 -2.41 -30.54
N LEU A 194 6.81 -2.22 -29.23
CA LEU A 194 7.85 -1.43 -28.57
C LEU A 194 9.24 -2.06 -28.74
N VAL A 195 9.36 -3.38 -28.54
CA VAL A 195 10.62 -4.12 -28.72
C VAL A 195 11.09 -4.04 -30.18
N LYS A 196 10.20 -4.24 -31.15
CA LYS A 196 10.50 -4.11 -32.59
C LYS A 196 10.97 -2.70 -32.96
N LYS A 197 10.32 -1.67 -32.40
CA LYS A 197 10.76 -0.26 -32.57
C LYS A 197 12.18 -0.06 -32.03
N TRP A 198 12.53 -0.69 -30.90
CA TRP A 198 13.86 -0.64 -30.32
C TRP A 198 14.89 -1.35 -31.21
N HIS A 199 14.65 -2.61 -31.62
CA HIS A 199 15.56 -3.38 -32.49
C HIS A 199 15.84 -2.68 -33.82
N ARG A 200 14.81 -2.13 -34.47
CA ARG A 200 14.99 -1.37 -35.72
C ARG A 200 15.91 -0.17 -35.56
N LYS A 201 15.89 0.48 -34.39
CA LYS A 201 16.68 1.68 -34.12
C LYS A 201 18.11 1.36 -33.74
N PHE A 202 18.30 0.30 -32.96
CA PHE A 202 19.60 -0.12 -32.46
C PHE A 202 19.93 -1.48 -33.08
N HIS A 203 20.47 -1.45 -34.31
CA HIS A 203 21.02 -2.65 -34.95
C HIS A 203 22.11 -3.21 -34.03
N LEU A 204 21.82 -4.31 -33.35
CA LEU A 204 22.79 -4.95 -32.47
C LEU A 204 23.74 -5.84 -33.27
N PRO A 205 25.03 -5.92 -32.90
CA PRO A 205 25.95 -6.87 -33.52
C PRO A 205 25.42 -8.30 -33.39
N PRO A 206 25.65 -9.18 -34.38
CA PRO A 206 25.16 -10.58 -34.38
C PRO A 206 25.54 -11.35 -33.11
N GLU A 207 26.68 -11.02 -32.51
CA GLU A 207 27.24 -11.62 -31.30
C GLU A 207 26.35 -11.42 -30.06
N VAL A 208 25.55 -10.34 -30.02
CA VAL A 208 24.59 -10.06 -28.94
C VAL A 208 23.26 -10.80 -29.18
N CYS A 209 22.92 -11.10 -30.44
CA CYS A 209 21.70 -11.79 -30.85
C CYS A 209 21.80 -13.32 -30.84
N ALA A 210 23.01 -13.89 -30.79
CA ALA A 210 23.30 -15.32 -30.96
C ALA A 210 22.69 -16.29 -29.92
N SER A 211 21.92 -15.80 -28.95
CA SER A 211 21.12 -16.64 -28.03
C SER A 211 19.64 -16.75 -28.41
N GLN A 212 19.18 -16.07 -29.47
CA GLN A 212 17.78 -15.99 -29.85
C GLN A 212 17.52 -16.74 -31.16
N SER A 213 17.50 -18.07 -31.09
CA SER A 213 16.90 -18.88 -32.16
C SER A 213 15.38 -18.74 -32.08
N SER A 214 14.78 -17.97 -33.01
CA SER A 214 13.42 -18.14 -33.60
C SER A 214 12.71 -16.84 -34.04
N PHE A 215 13.34 -15.67 -34.03
CA PHE A 215 12.77 -14.49 -34.69
C PHE A 215 13.59 -14.09 -35.92
N GLU A 216 13.08 -14.44 -37.10
CA GLU A 216 13.51 -13.83 -38.37
C GLU A 216 13.08 -12.36 -38.38
N ILE A 217 14.02 -11.47 -38.11
CA ILE A 217 14.00 -10.11 -38.64
C ILE A 217 15.45 -9.79 -39.03
N CYS A 218 15.70 -9.65 -40.34
CA CYS A 218 16.95 -9.16 -40.93
C CYS A 218 17.45 -7.88 -40.26
#